data_AF-A0A1D8TLQ9-F1
#
_entry.id   AF-A0A1D8TLQ9-F1
#
_cell.length_a   1.000
_cell.length_b   1.000
_cell.length_c   1.000
_cell.angle_alpha   90.00
_cell.angle_beta   90.00
_cell.angle_gamma   90.00
#
_symmetry.space_group_name_H-M   'P 1'
#
loop_
_entity.id
_entity.type
_entity.pdbx_description
1 polymer ?
#
loop_
_entity_poly.entity_id
_entity_poly.type
_entity_poly.pdbx_seq_one_letter_code
_entity_poly.pdbx_strand_id
1 'polypeptide(L)'
;MNRRDFLEQEKKDLEEKISDIPSQMRFLDPASSEYQNLKRRSDIYFSQLEEIETQLSSYQHSSLTKNQRGNRFDKKLPKIDFSKPRNLINKIIEKFASTRKGGSAFFLIENIKETKGELLVYDIRDDLSKDSDDWRHYPINVIANNIVDEQSLLSAIANFIPNYDSETQTVDNPQQEAINIIDKITNGLQVGSLVFFELNDWDALGENQDSLLSWFMEYFWIPLTKKQSQLSQKYANIRIILFLTTSYSCLSEECQYLPHFCPTLKFNKQKIFKLSLPITWTHKDIREWIEDTYKYSIQKSLLESKYIFDYSKGNPEKTCYMLKQKFNKL
;
A
#
# COMPACT_ATOMS: atom_id res chain seq x y z
N MET A 1 33.58 13.79 4.89
CA MET A 1 32.11 13.81 4.98
C MET A 1 31.59 12.83 3.94
N ASN A 2 30.86 11.80 4.34
CA ASN A 2 30.31 10.82 3.38
C ASN A 2 29.25 11.52 2.50
N ARG A 3 29.07 11.10 1.24
CA ARG A 3 28.04 11.67 0.33
C ARG A 3 26.65 11.61 0.96
N ARG A 4 26.37 10.55 1.73
CA ARG A 4 25.16 10.42 2.54
C ARG A 4 25.05 11.51 3.62
N ASP A 5 26.10 11.72 4.41
CA ASP A 5 26.11 12.76 5.47
C ASP A 5 25.92 14.16 4.87
N PHE A 6 26.46 14.39 3.66
CA PHE A 6 26.26 15.62 2.90
C PHE A 6 24.80 15.81 2.51
N LEU A 7 24.15 14.79 1.95
CA LEU A 7 22.74 14.83 1.58
C LEU A 7 21.81 14.94 2.80
N GLU A 8 22.15 14.31 3.92
CA GLU A 8 21.40 14.45 5.19
C GLU A 8 21.53 15.88 5.76
N GLN A 9 22.70 16.51 5.64
CA GLN A 9 22.87 17.91 6.03
C GLN A 9 22.12 18.87 5.09
N GLU A 10 22.21 18.65 3.78
CA GLU A 10 21.51 19.46 2.78
C GLU A 10 19.99 19.35 2.91
N LYS A 11 19.47 18.16 3.21
CA LYS A 11 18.07 17.93 3.59
C LYS A 11 17.68 18.79 4.78
N LYS A 12 18.46 18.75 5.86
CA LYS A 12 18.18 19.50 7.08
C LYS A 12 18.17 21.02 6.84
N ASP A 13 19.13 21.52 6.06
CA ASP A 13 19.22 22.94 5.70
C ASP A 13 18.02 23.39 4.85
N LEU A 14 17.50 22.52 3.96
CA LEU A 14 16.30 22.79 3.18
C LEU A 14 15.03 22.74 4.04
N GLU A 15 14.93 21.78 4.96
CA GLU A 15 13.82 21.69 5.91
C GLU A 15 13.72 22.95 6.79
N GLU A 16 14.87 23.48 7.24
CA GLU A 16 14.92 24.73 8.00
C GLU A 16 14.45 25.92 7.15
N LYS A 17 14.95 26.06 5.90
CA LYS A 17 14.53 27.12 4.97
C LYS A 17 13.04 27.04 4.64
N ILE A 18 12.49 25.84 4.47
CA ILE A 18 11.06 25.61 4.20
C ILE A 18 10.24 25.95 5.45
N SER A 19 10.70 25.58 6.65
CA SER A 19 10.02 25.87 7.92
C SER A 19 9.90 27.37 8.19
N ASP A 20 10.85 28.17 7.70
CA ASP A 20 10.90 29.62 7.95
C ASP A 20 9.97 30.44 7.03
N ILE A 21 9.65 29.91 5.84
CA ILE A 21 8.79 30.58 4.85
C ILE A 21 7.36 30.83 5.39
N PRO A 22 6.67 29.86 6.03
CA PRO A 22 5.35 30.09 6.60
C PRO A 22 5.29 31.21 7.64
N SER A 23 6.33 31.38 8.47
CA SER A 23 6.43 32.51 9.41
C SER A 23 6.51 33.85 8.69
N GLN A 24 7.23 33.91 7.57
CA GLN A 24 7.38 35.12 6.77
C GLN A 24 6.09 35.44 5.99
N MET A 25 5.34 34.41 5.55
CA MET A 25 4.08 34.58 4.82
C MET A 25 2.89 34.99 5.70
N ARG A 26 2.94 34.72 7.02
CA ARG A 26 1.79 34.85 7.94
C ARG A 26 1.14 36.24 7.94
N PHE A 27 1.90 37.29 7.65
CA PHE A 27 1.43 38.68 7.69
C PHE A 27 1.28 39.32 6.31
N LEU A 28 1.48 38.54 5.24
CA LEU A 28 1.43 39.04 3.87
C LEU A 28 0.08 38.74 3.23
N ASP A 29 -0.39 39.67 2.39
CA ASP A 29 -1.55 39.45 1.53
C ASP A 29 -1.22 38.36 0.49
N PRO A 30 -2.04 37.29 0.34
CA PRO A 30 -1.87 36.28 -0.69
C PRO A 30 -1.77 36.79 -2.14
N ALA A 31 -2.36 37.96 -2.43
CA ALA A 31 -2.25 38.62 -3.73
C ALA A 31 -0.98 39.48 -3.89
N SER A 32 -0.21 39.67 -2.81
CA SER A 32 1.02 40.47 -2.86
C SER A 32 2.14 39.75 -3.62
N SER A 33 2.97 40.53 -4.29
CA SER A 33 4.16 40.03 -4.99
C SER A 33 5.14 39.33 -4.03
N GLU A 34 5.24 39.82 -2.79
CA GLU A 34 6.08 39.20 -1.74
C GLU A 34 5.58 37.81 -1.34
N TYR A 35 4.26 37.64 -1.17
CA TYR A 35 3.67 36.32 -0.92
C TYR A 35 3.90 35.36 -2.09
N GLN A 36 3.69 35.81 -3.33
CA GLN A 36 3.91 34.96 -4.51
C GLN A 36 5.39 34.57 -4.69
N ASN A 37 6.32 35.46 -4.34
CA ASN A 37 7.75 35.17 -4.38
C ASN A 37 8.16 34.16 -3.29
N LEU A 38 7.66 34.30 -2.07
CA LEU A 38 7.87 33.32 -1.00
C LEU A 38 7.27 31.96 -1.36
N LYS A 39 6.10 31.95 -2.00
CA LYS A 39 5.46 30.73 -2.50
C LYS A 39 6.33 30.03 -3.55
N ARG A 40 6.77 30.76 -4.58
CA ARG A 40 7.66 30.20 -5.63
C ARG A 40 8.96 29.67 -5.03
N ARG A 41 9.52 30.37 -4.05
CA ARG A 41 10.73 29.93 -3.35
C ARG A 41 10.49 28.66 -2.53
N SER A 42 9.33 28.54 -1.91
CA SER A 42 8.89 27.31 -1.25
C SER A 42 8.80 26.14 -2.24
N ASP A 43 8.18 26.36 -3.40
CA ASP A 43 8.05 25.34 -4.45
C ASP A 43 9.41 24.85 -4.93
N ILE A 44 10.39 25.75 -5.11
CA ILE A 44 11.77 25.41 -5.47
C ILE A 44 12.43 24.55 -4.39
N TYR A 45 12.30 24.93 -3.11
CA TYR A 45 12.86 24.15 -2.01
C TYR A 45 12.19 22.77 -1.89
N PHE A 46 10.90 22.65 -2.18
CA PHE A 46 10.21 21.36 -2.23
C PHE A 46 10.75 20.45 -3.33
N SER A 47 10.95 20.96 -4.56
CA SER A 47 11.53 20.16 -5.64
C SER A 47 12.96 19.69 -5.33
N GLN A 48 13.78 20.53 -4.70
CA GLN A 48 15.13 20.16 -4.29
C GLN A 48 15.14 19.11 -3.17
N LEU A 49 14.20 19.17 -2.24
CA LEU A 49 14.08 18.20 -1.16
C LEU A 49 13.64 16.82 -1.68
N GLU A 50 12.70 16.77 -2.62
CA GLU A 50 12.24 15.54 -3.28
C GLU A 50 13.39 14.82 -4.02
N GLU A 51 14.25 15.58 -4.70
CA GLU A 51 15.44 15.05 -5.37
C GLU A 51 16.44 14.44 -4.37
N ILE A 52 16.66 15.09 -3.23
CA ILE A 52 17.55 14.59 -2.16
C ILE A 52 16.97 13.35 -1.47
N GLU A 53 15.67 13.30 -1.20
CA GLU A 53 15.02 12.12 -0.62
C GLU A 53 15.07 10.93 -1.57
N THR A 54 14.90 11.15 -2.88
CA THR A 54 15.09 10.12 -3.90
C THR A 54 16.52 9.60 -3.88
N GLN A 55 17.52 10.49 -3.81
CA GLN A 55 18.93 10.10 -3.68
C GLN A 55 19.20 9.33 -2.38
N LEU A 56 18.65 9.75 -1.24
CA LEU A 56 18.83 9.09 0.05
C LEU A 56 18.16 7.71 0.11
N SER A 57 16.99 7.55 -0.52
CA SER A 57 16.28 6.26 -0.59
C SER A 57 17.08 5.20 -1.33
N SER A 58 17.85 5.59 -2.36
CA SER A 58 18.76 4.69 -3.07
C SER A 58 19.86 4.09 -2.17
N TYR A 59 20.26 4.79 -1.10
CA TYR A 59 21.21 4.30 -0.10
C TYR A 59 20.56 3.40 0.98
N GLN A 60 19.24 3.48 1.18
CA GLN A 60 18.52 2.74 2.23
C GLN A 60 18.25 1.27 1.90
N HIS A 61 18.42 0.84 0.64
CA HIS A 61 18.31 -0.57 0.24
C HIS A 61 19.35 -1.51 0.89
N SER A 62 20.29 -0.98 1.68
CA SER A 62 21.35 -1.75 2.37
C SER A 62 21.17 -1.90 3.90
N SER A 63 20.14 -1.31 4.52
CA SER A 63 20.01 -1.34 6.00
C SER A 63 18.57 -1.41 6.53
N LEU A 64 17.83 -2.44 6.13
CA LEU A 64 16.58 -2.80 6.79
C LEU A 64 16.84 -3.58 8.09
N THR A 65 17.40 -2.94 9.12
CA THR A 65 17.18 -3.39 10.49
C THR A 65 17.12 -2.23 11.49
N LYS A 66 15.99 -2.20 12.21
CA LYS A 66 15.78 -1.58 13.54
C LYS A 66 15.90 -0.05 13.63
N ASN A 67 14.75 0.62 13.55
CA ASN A 67 14.48 1.83 14.33
C ASN A 67 13.07 1.76 14.97
N GLN A 68 13.01 1.20 16.18
CA GLN A 68 11.78 1.03 16.97
C GLN A 68 11.25 2.31 17.64
N ARG A 69 11.72 3.51 17.26
CA ARG A 69 11.20 4.81 17.77
C ARG A 69 10.52 5.71 16.73
N GLY A 70 10.51 5.35 15.44
CA GLY A 70 9.68 6.02 14.40
C GLY A 70 8.18 5.67 14.43
N ASN A 71 7.70 5.04 15.51
CA ASN A 71 6.67 4.00 15.41
C ASN A 71 5.24 4.40 15.89
N ARG A 72 4.94 5.70 16.04
CA ARG A 72 3.58 6.18 16.40
C ARG A 72 2.87 6.97 15.30
N PHE A 73 3.61 7.79 14.55
CA PHE A 73 3.05 8.55 13.43
C PHE A 73 2.65 7.61 12.29
N ASP A 74 3.60 6.78 11.83
CA ASP A 74 3.40 5.86 10.72
C ASP A 74 2.35 4.77 11.01
N LYS A 75 2.19 4.37 12.28
CA LYS A 75 1.14 3.42 12.68
C LYS A 75 -0.26 4.03 12.77
N LYS A 76 -0.38 5.35 12.88
CA LYS A 76 -1.67 6.04 13.03
C LYS A 76 -2.12 6.72 11.75
N LEU A 77 -1.20 7.13 10.88
CA LEU A 77 -1.51 7.74 9.58
C LEU A 77 -2.54 6.95 8.74
N PRO A 78 -2.51 5.59 8.71
CA PRO A 78 -3.53 4.77 8.06
C PRO A 78 -4.97 4.89 8.60
N LYS A 79 -5.20 5.66 9.66
CA LYS A 79 -6.54 5.87 10.22
C LYS A 79 -7.28 7.08 9.63
N ILE A 80 -6.64 7.87 8.77
CA ILE A 80 -7.33 8.91 8.00
C ILE A 80 -8.12 8.26 6.86
N ASP A 81 -9.40 8.64 6.74
CA ASP A 81 -10.41 8.23 5.75
C ASP A 81 -10.15 6.97 4.90
N PHE A 82 -9.92 5.84 5.56
CA PHE A 82 -10.13 4.52 4.97
C PHE A 82 -11.29 3.78 5.64
N SER A 83 -12.13 4.47 6.41
CA SER A 83 -13.19 3.85 7.21
C SER A 83 -14.12 2.99 6.36
N LYS A 84 -14.55 3.48 5.19
CA LYS A 84 -15.41 2.73 4.26
C LYS A 84 -14.71 1.49 3.68
N PRO A 85 -13.56 1.59 2.98
CA PRO A 85 -12.88 0.41 2.44
C PRO A 85 -12.43 -0.55 3.54
N ARG A 86 -11.93 -0.06 4.68
CA ARG A 86 -11.59 -0.89 5.85
C ARG A 86 -12.79 -1.64 6.39
N ASN A 87 -13.94 -1.00 6.54
CA ASN A 87 -15.17 -1.67 6.98
C ASN A 87 -15.63 -2.75 5.97
N LEU A 88 -15.44 -2.53 4.67
CA LEU A 88 -15.75 -3.55 3.66
C LEU A 88 -14.81 -4.75 3.78
N ILE A 89 -13.50 -4.52 3.91
CA ILE A 89 -12.50 -5.57 4.11
C ILE A 89 -12.80 -6.34 5.40
N ASN A 90 -13.02 -5.64 6.52
CA ASN A 90 -13.32 -6.26 7.81
C ASN A 90 -14.58 -7.11 7.75
N LYS A 91 -15.65 -6.64 7.11
CA LYS A 91 -16.87 -7.44 6.89
C LYS A 91 -16.61 -8.73 6.10
N ILE A 92 -15.69 -8.70 5.14
CA ILE A 92 -15.31 -9.89 4.37
C ILE A 92 -14.50 -10.84 5.25
N ILE A 93 -13.53 -10.33 6.00
CA ILE A 93 -12.65 -11.12 6.87
C ILE A 93 -13.43 -11.72 8.05
N GLU A 94 -14.34 -10.98 8.67
CA GLU A 94 -15.24 -11.45 9.74
C GLU A 94 -16.12 -12.62 9.27
N LYS A 95 -16.58 -12.58 8.00
CA LYS A 95 -17.30 -13.72 7.40
C LYS A 95 -16.42 -14.96 7.28
N PHE A 96 -15.11 -14.82 7.06
CA PHE A 96 -14.20 -15.96 7.06
C PHE A 96 -14.10 -16.58 8.45
N ALA A 97 -13.94 -15.74 9.48
CA ALA A 97 -13.86 -16.18 10.86
C ALA A 97 -15.15 -16.88 11.32
N SER A 98 -16.33 -16.34 10.98
CA SER A 98 -17.62 -16.89 11.41
C SER A 98 -17.91 -18.30 10.87
N THR A 99 -17.38 -18.65 9.70
CA THR A 99 -17.56 -19.98 9.12
C THR A 99 -16.64 -21.05 9.71
N ARG A 100 -15.62 -20.65 10.51
CA ARG A 100 -14.48 -21.48 10.95
C ARG A 100 -13.66 -22.13 9.84
N LYS A 101 -14.06 -22.02 8.58
CA LYS A 101 -13.35 -22.55 7.41
C LYS A 101 -12.27 -21.59 6.92
N GLY A 102 -12.34 -20.32 7.32
CA GLY A 102 -11.50 -19.28 6.73
C GLY A 102 -12.03 -18.88 5.35
N GLY A 103 -11.15 -18.44 4.46
CA GLY A 103 -11.55 -17.99 3.12
C GLY A 103 -10.45 -17.33 2.32
N SER A 104 -10.81 -16.84 1.14
CA SER A 104 -9.89 -16.13 0.26
C SER A 104 -10.49 -14.85 -0.25
N ALA A 105 -9.69 -13.79 -0.40
CA ALA A 105 -10.11 -12.52 -0.95
C ALA A 105 -9.02 -11.91 -1.83
N PHE A 106 -9.43 -11.40 -2.99
CA PHE A 106 -8.59 -10.63 -3.91
C PHE A 106 -9.11 -9.20 -3.92
N PHE A 107 -8.30 -8.26 -3.46
CA PHE A 107 -8.58 -6.83 -3.50
C PHE A 107 -7.76 -6.12 -4.56
N LEU A 108 -8.37 -5.19 -5.29
CA LEU A 108 -7.67 -4.27 -6.17
C LEU A 108 -7.79 -2.85 -5.61
N ILE A 109 -6.66 -2.14 -5.52
CA ILE A 109 -6.60 -0.71 -5.20
C ILE A 109 -5.85 -0.02 -6.33
N GLU A 110 -6.49 0.92 -7.01
CA GLU A 110 -5.84 1.65 -8.09
C GLU A 110 -5.34 3.01 -7.64
N ASN A 111 -4.33 3.53 -8.33
CA ASN A 111 -3.77 4.86 -8.12
C ASN A 111 -3.39 5.07 -6.64
N ILE A 112 -2.60 4.14 -6.13
CA ILE A 112 -2.29 4.04 -4.72
C ILE A 112 -1.46 5.24 -4.23
N LYS A 113 -0.62 5.83 -5.11
CA LYS A 113 0.23 6.96 -4.77
C LYS A 113 -0.57 8.23 -4.46
N GLU A 114 -1.58 8.52 -5.27
CA GLU A 114 -2.46 9.68 -5.09
C GLU A 114 -3.40 9.49 -3.89
N THR A 115 -3.98 8.29 -3.76
CA THR A 115 -4.97 7.98 -2.71
C THR A 115 -4.33 7.61 -1.36
N LYS A 116 -3.00 7.47 -1.32
CA LYS A 116 -2.23 6.91 -0.20
C LYS A 116 -2.74 5.55 0.29
N GLY A 117 -3.25 4.73 -0.64
CA GLY A 117 -3.82 3.43 -0.31
C GLY A 117 -2.80 2.44 0.26
N GLU A 118 -1.50 2.69 0.13
CA GLU A 118 -0.44 1.87 0.73
C GLU A 118 -0.53 1.88 2.25
N LEU A 119 -1.07 2.97 2.81
CA LEU A 119 -1.36 3.07 4.24
C LEU A 119 -2.46 2.09 4.65
N LEU A 120 -3.52 1.95 3.86
CA LEU A 120 -4.58 0.97 4.11
C LEU A 120 -4.04 -0.46 4.03
N VAL A 121 -3.27 -0.79 2.98
CA VAL A 121 -2.67 -2.13 2.84
C VAL A 121 -1.75 -2.44 4.03
N TYR A 122 -0.90 -1.47 4.42
CA TYR A 122 -0.02 -1.59 5.58
C TYR A 122 -0.80 -1.88 6.87
N ASP A 123 -1.88 -1.16 7.13
CA ASP A 123 -2.66 -1.29 8.36
C ASP A 123 -3.47 -2.59 8.40
N ILE A 124 -4.06 -3.02 7.27
CA ILE A 124 -4.69 -4.35 7.17
C ILE A 124 -3.67 -5.46 7.39
N ARG A 125 -2.47 -5.35 6.79
CA ARG A 125 -1.39 -6.31 7.00
C ARG A 125 -0.95 -6.35 8.47
N ASP A 126 -0.73 -5.19 9.10
CA ASP A 126 -0.29 -5.10 10.49
C ASP A 126 -1.34 -5.68 11.46
N ASP A 127 -2.64 -5.47 11.21
CA ASP A 127 -3.72 -6.12 11.96
C ASP A 127 -3.69 -7.63 11.78
N LEU A 128 -3.66 -8.09 10.53
CA LEU A 128 -3.71 -9.51 10.18
C LEU A 128 -2.48 -10.31 10.65
N SER A 129 -1.30 -9.71 10.63
CA SER A 129 -0.06 -10.35 11.08
C SER A 129 -0.06 -10.68 12.58
N LYS A 130 -0.88 -9.98 13.37
CA LYS A 130 -1.05 -10.25 14.81
C LYS A 130 -2.09 -11.34 15.08
N ASP A 131 -2.94 -11.64 14.10
CA ASP A 131 -4.05 -12.59 14.21
C ASP A 131 -3.66 -14.04 13.86
N SER A 132 -2.40 -14.30 13.49
CA SER A 132 -1.96 -15.62 13.01
C SER A 132 -0.50 -15.92 13.37
N ASP A 133 -0.27 -17.05 14.02
CA ASP A 133 1.09 -17.54 14.33
C ASP A 133 1.81 -18.12 13.09
N ASP A 134 1.07 -18.65 12.10
CA ASP A 134 1.60 -19.07 10.79
C ASP A 134 1.23 -18.04 9.73
N TRP A 135 1.92 -16.90 9.79
CA TRP A 135 1.80 -15.78 8.86
C TRP A 135 2.85 -15.89 7.76
N ARG A 136 2.41 -15.78 6.50
CA ARG A 136 3.29 -15.77 5.33
C ARG A 136 3.00 -14.56 4.46
N HIS A 137 4.04 -13.82 4.13
CA HIS A 137 3.94 -12.59 3.37
C HIS A 137 4.75 -12.68 2.08
N TYR A 138 4.10 -12.34 0.97
CA TYR A 138 4.64 -12.39 -0.38
C TYR A 138 4.57 -10.97 -0.98
N PRO A 139 5.54 -10.10 -0.66
CA PRO A 139 5.62 -8.74 -1.19
C PRO A 139 6.27 -8.73 -2.57
N ILE A 140 5.47 -8.93 -3.60
CA ILE A 140 5.91 -9.00 -4.99
C ILE A 140 5.72 -7.62 -5.62
N ASN A 141 6.78 -7.11 -6.24
CA ASN A 141 6.74 -5.81 -6.92
C ASN A 141 7.16 -6.00 -8.37
N VAL A 142 6.28 -5.60 -9.30
CA VAL A 142 6.49 -5.81 -10.74
C VAL A 142 7.83 -5.25 -11.20
N ILE A 143 8.15 -4.02 -10.79
CA ILE A 143 9.37 -3.33 -11.21
C ILE A 143 10.60 -3.98 -10.56
N ALA A 144 10.60 -4.15 -9.23
CA ALA A 144 11.75 -4.67 -8.50
C ALA A 144 12.08 -6.13 -8.86
N ASN A 145 11.07 -6.90 -9.29
CA ASN A 145 11.25 -8.29 -9.71
C ASN A 145 11.39 -8.45 -11.24
N ASN A 146 11.39 -7.37 -12.02
CA ASN A 146 11.45 -7.40 -13.49
C ASN A 146 10.39 -8.33 -14.12
N ILE A 147 9.15 -8.25 -13.63
CA ILE A 147 8.06 -9.09 -14.12
C ILE A 147 7.57 -8.54 -15.46
N VAL A 148 7.56 -9.40 -16.47
CA VAL A 148 7.14 -9.06 -17.85
C VAL A 148 6.15 -10.07 -18.45
N ASP A 149 6.06 -11.26 -17.87
CA ASP A 149 5.31 -12.41 -18.35
C ASP A 149 4.92 -13.36 -17.22
N GLU A 150 4.27 -14.48 -17.56
CA GLU A 150 3.84 -15.51 -16.62
C GLU A 150 5.03 -16.12 -15.86
N GLN A 151 6.12 -16.41 -16.57
CA GLN A 151 7.28 -17.11 -16.02
C GLN A 151 8.00 -16.26 -14.96
N SER A 152 8.24 -14.98 -15.27
CA SER A 152 8.85 -14.01 -14.35
C SER A 152 7.96 -13.73 -13.13
N LEU A 153 6.63 -13.71 -13.29
CA LEU A 153 5.69 -13.61 -12.17
C LEU A 153 5.75 -14.84 -11.24
N LEU A 154 5.72 -16.05 -11.81
CA LEU A 154 5.82 -17.29 -11.04
C LEU A 154 7.16 -17.38 -10.32
N SER A 155 8.25 -17.02 -10.98
CA SER A 155 9.59 -16.96 -10.39
C SER A 155 9.62 -15.98 -9.21
N ALA A 156 9.00 -14.81 -9.35
CA ALA A 156 8.90 -13.83 -8.27
C ALA A 156 8.10 -14.37 -7.06
N ILE A 157 7.00 -15.11 -7.30
CA ILE A 157 6.23 -15.76 -6.23
C ILE A 157 7.04 -16.86 -5.55
N ALA A 158 7.70 -17.70 -6.34
CA ALA A 158 8.47 -18.86 -5.89
C ALA A 158 9.63 -18.47 -4.95
N ASN A 159 10.26 -17.31 -5.18
CA ASN A 159 11.35 -16.80 -4.34
C ASN A 159 10.96 -16.59 -2.86
N PHE A 160 9.66 -16.48 -2.55
CA PHE A 160 9.16 -16.33 -1.18
C PHE A 160 8.75 -17.66 -0.54
N ILE A 161 8.86 -18.79 -1.26
CA ILE A 161 8.53 -20.12 -0.75
C ILE A 161 9.82 -20.77 -0.20
N PRO A 162 9.86 -21.14 1.09
CA PRO A 162 11.02 -21.83 1.66
C PRO A 162 11.27 -23.17 0.97
N ASN A 163 12.54 -23.46 0.65
CA ASN A 163 12.98 -24.70 0.00
C ASN A 163 12.26 -24.98 -1.35
N TYR A 164 11.99 -23.92 -2.11
CA TYR A 164 11.57 -24.06 -3.49
C TYR A 164 12.81 -24.25 -4.37
N ASP A 165 13.09 -25.50 -4.74
CA ASP A 165 14.24 -25.84 -5.58
C ASP A 165 13.99 -25.41 -7.04
N SER A 166 14.32 -24.16 -7.36
CA SER A 166 14.23 -23.61 -8.73
C SER A 166 15.17 -24.33 -9.70
N GLU A 167 16.25 -24.95 -9.21
CA GLU A 167 17.30 -25.57 -10.04
C GLU A 167 16.88 -26.91 -10.68
N THR A 168 15.76 -27.52 -10.28
CA THR A 168 15.32 -28.83 -10.80
C THR A 168 14.14 -28.77 -11.77
N GLN A 169 13.63 -27.57 -12.06
CA GLN A 169 12.40 -27.39 -12.82
C GLN A 169 12.57 -26.31 -13.89
N THR A 170 13.31 -26.61 -14.96
CA THR A 170 13.06 -25.99 -16.27
C THR A 170 11.72 -26.51 -16.77
N VAL A 171 10.64 -25.97 -16.21
CA VAL A 171 9.29 -26.30 -16.66
C VAL A 171 8.98 -25.32 -17.78
N ASP A 172 9.11 -25.76 -19.03
CA ASP A 172 8.73 -24.98 -20.23
C ASP A 172 7.22 -24.65 -20.30
N ASN A 173 6.48 -24.89 -19.21
CA ASN A 173 5.03 -24.73 -19.12
C ASN A 173 4.65 -23.95 -17.84
N PRO A 174 4.41 -22.64 -17.95
CA PRO A 174 4.00 -21.79 -16.83
C PRO A 174 2.77 -22.32 -16.08
N GLN A 175 1.85 -23.02 -16.73
CA GLN A 175 0.66 -23.57 -16.07
C GLN A 175 1.03 -24.70 -15.08
N GLN A 176 1.98 -25.56 -15.47
CA GLN A 176 2.44 -26.64 -14.61
C GLN A 176 3.27 -26.08 -13.43
N GLU A 177 4.08 -25.06 -13.68
CA GLU A 177 4.79 -24.37 -12.61
C GLU A 177 3.82 -23.67 -11.63
N ALA A 178 2.77 -23.02 -12.13
CA ALA A 178 1.73 -22.43 -11.29
C ALA A 178 1.09 -23.49 -10.36
N ILE A 179 0.79 -24.69 -10.89
CA ILE A 179 0.30 -25.82 -10.09
C ILE A 179 1.32 -26.21 -9.01
N ASN A 180 2.60 -26.34 -9.37
CA ASN A 180 3.65 -26.71 -8.42
C ASN A 180 3.81 -25.69 -7.29
N ILE A 181 3.78 -24.39 -7.61
CA ILE A 181 3.82 -23.28 -6.66
C ILE A 181 2.60 -23.33 -5.73
N ILE A 182 1.40 -23.47 -6.29
CA ILE A 182 0.16 -23.60 -5.50
C ILE A 182 0.26 -24.79 -4.54
N ASP A 183 0.77 -25.92 -4.99
CA ASP A 183 0.92 -27.14 -4.19
C ASP A 183 1.90 -26.93 -3.05
N LYS A 184 3.03 -26.27 -3.31
CA LYS A 184 4.00 -25.93 -2.26
C LYS A 184 3.43 -24.95 -1.24
N ILE A 185 2.73 -23.91 -1.68
CA ILE A 185 2.07 -22.94 -0.79
C ILE A 185 1.05 -23.67 0.10
N THR A 186 0.18 -24.48 -0.51
CA THR A 186 -0.95 -25.12 0.15
C THR A 186 -0.56 -26.29 1.04
N ASN A 187 0.43 -27.09 0.67
CA ASN A 187 0.92 -28.22 1.48
C ASN A 187 1.52 -27.77 2.81
N GLY A 188 2.04 -26.54 2.88
CA GLY A 188 2.56 -25.99 4.13
C GLY A 188 1.47 -25.46 5.07
N LEU A 189 0.22 -25.30 4.63
CA LEU A 189 -0.82 -24.64 5.44
C LEU A 189 -1.39 -25.57 6.52
N GLN A 190 -1.65 -25.00 7.69
CA GLN A 190 -2.21 -25.63 8.88
C GLN A 190 -3.38 -24.82 9.45
N VAL A 191 -3.88 -25.21 10.62
CA VAL A 191 -4.97 -24.49 11.30
C VAL A 191 -4.54 -23.05 11.58
N GLY A 192 -5.38 -22.09 11.18
CA GLY A 192 -5.17 -20.67 11.41
C GLY A 192 -4.20 -19.99 10.44
N SER A 193 -3.54 -20.72 9.53
CA SER A 193 -2.57 -20.15 8.60
C SER A 193 -3.14 -18.99 7.79
N LEU A 194 -2.31 -17.97 7.59
CA LEU A 194 -2.64 -16.78 6.81
C LEU A 194 -1.55 -16.49 5.80
N VAL A 195 -1.94 -16.55 4.52
CA VAL A 195 -1.10 -16.15 3.40
C VAL A 195 -1.55 -14.78 2.91
N PHE A 196 -0.62 -13.84 2.81
CA PHE A 196 -0.85 -12.48 2.37
C PHE A 196 0.04 -12.14 1.18
N PHE A 197 -0.57 -11.87 0.03
CA PHE A 197 0.12 -11.41 -1.17
C PHE A 197 -0.06 -9.90 -1.33
N GLU A 198 1.04 -9.21 -1.62
CA GLU A 198 1.02 -7.83 -2.14
C GLU A 198 1.63 -7.89 -3.54
N LEU A 199 0.82 -7.60 -4.57
CA LEU A 199 1.26 -7.44 -5.95
C LEU A 199 1.25 -5.95 -6.28
N ASN A 200 2.43 -5.33 -6.23
CA ASN A 200 2.59 -3.89 -6.34
C ASN A 200 3.02 -3.45 -7.74
N ASP A 201 2.62 -2.23 -8.12
CA ASP A 201 2.96 -1.57 -9.39
C ASP A 201 2.52 -2.35 -10.64
N TRP A 202 1.29 -2.90 -10.61
CA TRP A 202 0.78 -3.69 -11.74
C TRP A 202 0.68 -2.91 -13.05
N ASP A 203 0.49 -1.60 -12.96
CA ASP A 203 0.48 -0.68 -14.11
C ASP A 203 1.84 -0.58 -14.83
N ALA A 204 2.94 -1.03 -14.21
CA ALA A 204 4.25 -1.06 -14.86
C ALA A 204 4.35 -2.10 -15.99
N LEU A 205 3.40 -3.05 -16.08
CA LEU A 205 3.33 -4.03 -17.17
C LEU A 205 2.90 -3.43 -18.52
N GLY A 206 2.39 -2.19 -18.53
CA GLY A 206 1.90 -1.54 -19.74
C GLY A 206 0.82 -2.35 -20.44
N GLU A 207 0.99 -2.62 -21.73
CA GLU A 207 0.02 -3.35 -22.56
C GLU A 207 -0.18 -4.81 -22.15
N ASN A 208 0.80 -5.42 -21.46
CA ASN A 208 0.72 -6.81 -21.02
C ASN A 208 -0.13 -7.01 -19.75
N GLN A 209 -0.61 -5.93 -19.12
CA GLN A 209 -1.32 -6.01 -17.85
C GLN A 209 -2.58 -6.90 -17.91
N ASP A 210 -3.29 -6.88 -19.04
CA ASP A 210 -4.61 -7.52 -19.18
C ASP A 210 -4.50 -9.02 -19.45
N SER A 211 -3.57 -9.40 -20.33
CA SER A 211 -3.27 -10.79 -20.66
C SER A 211 -2.69 -11.50 -19.43
N LEU A 212 -1.71 -10.89 -18.76
CA LEU A 212 -1.09 -11.47 -17.58
C LEU A 212 -2.07 -11.57 -16.40
N LEU A 213 -2.94 -10.57 -16.20
CA LEU A 213 -3.96 -10.64 -15.14
C LEU A 213 -4.99 -11.74 -15.42
N SER A 214 -5.44 -11.86 -16.67
CA SER A 214 -6.37 -12.92 -17.08
C SER A 214 -5.77 -14.30 -16.84
N TRP A 215 -4.52 -14.50 -17.28
CA TRP A 215 -3.78 -15.73 -17.05
C TRP A 215 -3.60 -16.01 -15.55
N PHE A 216 -3.19 -15.01 -14.77
CA PHE A 216 -3.00 -15.16 -13.32
C PHE A 216 -4.31 -15.55 -12.63
N MET A 217 -5.44 -14.97 -13.04
CA MET A 217 -6.75 -15.32 -12.50
C MET A 217 -7.12 -16.78 -12.81
N GLU A 218 -6.94 -17.21 -14.06
CA GLU A 218 -7.34 -18.54 -14.54
C GLU A 218 -6.46 -19.66 -13.99
N TYR A 219 -5.14 -19.49 -14.07
CA TYR A 219 -4.17 -20.55 -13.80
C TYR A 219 -3.57 -20.49 -12.39
N PHE A 220 -3.61 -19.33 -11.72
CA PHE A 220 -3.05 -19.19 -10.38
C PHE A 220 -4.13 -18.98 -9.31
N TRP A 221 -4.84 -17.85 -9.34
CA TRP A 221 -5.74 -17.45 -8.25
C TRP A 221 -6.94 -18.39 -8.08
N ILE A 222 -7.69 -18.67 -9.15
CA ILE A 222 -8.87 -19.54 -9.06
C ILE A 222 -8.48 -20.95 -8.59
N PRO A 223 -7.43 -21.60 -9.13
CA PRO A 223 -6.96 -22.89 -8.62
C PRO A 223 -6.51 -22.84 -7.15
N LEU A 224 -5.76 -21.80 -6.74
CA LEU A 224 -5.33 -21.60 -5.36
C LEU A 224 -6.51 -21.55 -4.38
N THR A 225 -7.54 -20.75 -4.70
CA THR A 225 -8.74 -20.62 -3.85
C THR A 225 -9.58 -21.91 -3.82
N LYS A 226 -9.59 -22.70 -4.90
CA LYS A 226 -10.20 -24.04 -4.91
C LYS A 226 -9.47 -24.99 -3.96
N LYS A 227 -8.13 -25.03 -4.00
CA LYS A 227 -7.32 -25.83 -3.07
C LYS A 227 -7.50 -25.38 -1.62
N GLN A 228 -7.50 -24.07 -1.35
CA GLN A 228 -7.81 -23.52 -0.02
C GLN A 228 -9.18 -24.03 0.48
N SER A 229 -10.19 -24.05 -0.39
CA SER A 229 -11.54 -24.49 -0.01
C SER A 229 -11.59 -25.99 0.32
N GLN A 230 -10.75 -26.81 -0.33
CA GLN A 230 -10.59 -28.23 -0.02
C GLN A 230 -9.86 -28.42 1.31
N LEU A 231 -8.76 -27.68 1.54
CA LEU A 231 -8.02 -27.72 2.80
C LEU A 231 -8.87 -27.27 3.99
N SER A 232 -9.78 -26.32 3.78
CA SER A 232 -10.72 -25.83 4.79
C SER A 232 -11.73 -26.88 5.29
N GLN A 233 -11.80 -28.04 4.63
CA GLN A 233 -12.57 -29.19 5.12
C GLN A 233 -11.81 -29.97 6.21
N LYS A 234 -10.47 -29.85 6.23
CA LYS A 234 -9.57 -30.54 7.16
C LYS A 234 -9.03 -29.62 8.25
N TYR A 235 -8.71 -28.37 7.90
CA TYR A 235 -8.11 -27.39 8.79
C TYR A 235 -9.01 -26.17 8.93
N ALA A 236 -9.13 -25.67 10.16
CA ALA A 236 -9.93 -24.49 10.44
C ALA A 236 -9.16 -23.20 10.11
N ASN A 237 -9.91 -22.17 9.71
CA ASN A 237 -9.48 -20.78 9.61
C ASN A 237 -8.25 -20.52 8.71
N ILE A 238 -8.11 -21.27 7.61
CA ILE A 238 -7.09 -20.96 6.60
C ILE A 238 -7.52 -19.74 5.80
N ARG A 239 -6.69 -18.71 5.77
CA ARG A 239 -6.98 -17.45 5.07
C ARG A 239 -5.94 -17.18 3.99
N ILE A 240 -6.39 -16.77 2.80
CA ILE A 240 -5.51 -16.31 1.71
C ILE A 240 -6.01 -14.96 1.22
N ILE A 241 -5.23 -13.90 1.45
CA ILE A 241 -5.61 -12.54 1.10
C ILE A 241 -4.59 -12.00 0.11
N LEU A 242 -5.07 -11.37 -0.95
CA LEU A 242 -4.24 -10.76 -1.98
C LEU A 242 -4.67 -9.31 -2.17
N PHE A 243 -3.69 -8.40 -2.19
CA PHE A 243 -3.85 -7.03 -2.65
C PHE A 243 -3.05 -6.84 -3.93
N LEU A 244 -3.75 -6.45 -4.99
CA LEU A 244 -3.16 -5.96 -6.24
C LEU A 244 -3.26 -4.44 -6.24
N THR A 245 -2.17 -3.76 -6.57
CA THR A 245 -2.14 -2.29 -6.57
C THR A 245 -1.53 -1.73 -7.84
N THR A 246 -2.09 -0.63 -8.34
CA THR A 246 -1.46 0.21 -9.37
C THR A 246 -0.95 1.51 -8.75
N SER A 247 0.17 2.01 -9.27
CA SER A 247 0.86 3.18 -8.71
C SER A 247 0.23 4.49 -9.13
N TYR A 248 0.06 4.72 -10.44
CA TYR A 248 -0.35 6.02 -10.99
C TYR A 248 -1.56 5.94 -11.94
N SER A 249 -1.72 4.83 -12.66
CA SER A 249 -2.82 4.65 -13.61
C SER A 249 -3.87 3.67 -13.09
N CYS A 250 -5.08 3.75 -13.64
CA CYS A 250 -6.07 2.69 -13.48
C CYS A 250 -5.80 1.58 -14.51
N LEU A 251 -6.29 0.37 -14.24
CA LEU A 251 -6.32 -0.68 -15.25
C LEU A 251 -7.13 -0.21 -16.46
N SER A 252 -6.81 -0.75 -17.64
CA SER A 252 -7.51 -0.42 -18.89
C SER A 252 -9.02 -0.62 -18.75
N GLU A 253 -9.82 0.13 -19.52
CA GLU A 253 -11.28 -0.08 -19.52
C GLU A 253 -11.62 -1.52 -19.92
N GLU A 254 -10.91 -2.09 -20.89
CA GLU A 254 -11.06 -3.48 -21.34
C GLU A 254 -10.85 -4.48 -20.20
N CYS A 255 -9.82 -4.26 -19.38
CA CYS A 255 -9.55 -5.05 -18.17
C CYS A 255 -10.76 -5.10 -17.24
N GLN A 256 -11.38 -3.94 -17.00
CA GLN A 256 -12.46 -3.80 -16.03
C GLN A 256 -13.74 -4.54 -16.46
N TYR A 257 -13.90 -4.82 -17.76
CA TYR A 257 -15.00 -5.63 -18.29
C TYR A 257 -14.73 -7.13 -18.29
N LEU A 258 -13.53 -7.57 -17.92
CA LEU A 258 -13.21 -8.99 -17.82
C LEU A 258 -14.12 -9.68 -16.78
N PRO A 259 -14.48 -10.95 -17.00
CA PRO A 259 -15.38 -11.70 -16.11
C PRO A 259 -14.76 -11.95 -14.72
N HIS A 260 -13.48 -11.62 -14.54
CA HIS A 260 -12.72 -11.77 -13.32
C HIS A 260 -13.11 -10.77 -12.22
N PHE A 261 -13.82 -9.69 -12.54
CA PHE A 261 -14.21 -8.68 -11.54
C PHE A 261 -15.54 -9.01 -10.84
N CYS A 262 -15.61 -8.68 -9.55
CA CYS A 262 -16.86 -8.73 -8.81
C CYS A 262 -17.85 -7.70 -9.34
N PRO A 263 -19.14 -8.05 -9.50
CA PRO A 263 -20.18 -7.05 -9.67
C PRO A 263 -20.18 -6.08 -8.47
N THR A 264 -20.56 -4.82 -8.71
CA THR A 264 -20.57 -3.76 -7.70
C THR A 264 -21.15 -4.23 -6.37
N LEU A 265 -20.35 -4.17 -5.30
CA LEU A 265 -20.69 -4.55 -3.91
C LEU A 265 -21.00 -6.03 -3.64
N LYS A 266 -20.87 -6.93 -4.63
CA LYS A 266 -21.07 -8.37 -4.44
C LYS A 266 -19.72 -9.10 -4.43
N PHE A 267 -19.19 -9.29 -3.23
CA PHE A 267 -17.95 -10.03 -3.02
C PHE A 267 -18.05 -11.49 -3.50
N ASN A 268 -17.02 -11.94 -4.23
CA ASN A 268 -16.81 -13.33 -4.61
C ASN A 268 -15.33 -13.67 -4.43
N LYS A 269 -15.03 -14.74 -3.68
CA LYS A 269 -13.66 -15.18 -3.35
C LYS A 269 -12.78 -15.53 -4.56
N GLN A 270 -13.39 -15.86 -5.70
CA GLN A 270 -12.70 -16.21 -6.95
C GLN A 270 -12.57 -15.05 -7.94
N LYS A 271 -12.99 -13.85 -7.53
CA LYS A 271 -13.00 -12.65 -8.37
C LYS A 271 -12.29 -11.50 -7.68
N ILE A 272 -11.85 -10.54 -8.48
CA ILE A 272 -11.21 -9.31 -8.04
C ILE A 272 -12.28 -8.37 -7.47
N PHE A 273 -12.12 -7.96 -6.22
CA PHE A 273 -12.97 -6.98 -5.57
C PHE A 273 -12.28 -5.62 -5.56
N LYS A 274 -12.69 -4.73 -6.48
CA LYS A 274 -12.15 -3.37 -6.59
C LYS A 274 -12.59 -2.53 -5.38
N LEU A 275 -11.62 -1.95 -4.70
CA LEU A 275 -11.81 -1.03 -3.58
C LEU A 275 -11.62 0.40 -4.08
N SER A 276 -12.68 1.19 -4.02
CA SER A 276 -12.60 2.62 -4.28
C SER A 276 -12.11 3.35 -3.03
N LEU A 277 -10.98 4.06 -3.17
CA LEU A 277 -10.44 4.92 -2.13
C LEU A 277 -10.82 6.39 -2.41
N PRO A 278 -10.97 7.22 -1.36
CA PRO A 278 -11.23 8.63 -1.54
C PRO A 278 -10.00 9.34 -2.12
N ILE A 279 -10.21 10.14 -3.17
CA ILE A 279 -9.18 11.01 -3.75
C ILE A 279 -8.99 12.30 -2.96
N THR A 280 -9.91 12.62 -2.06
CA THR A 280 -9.85 13.78 -1.16
C THR A 280 -10.33 13.39 0.23
N TRP A 281 -9.51 13.70 1.23
CA TRP A 281 -9.84 13.63 2.64
C TRP A 281 -10.53 14.91 3.08
N THR A 282 -11.61 14.78 3.85
CA THR A 282 -12.34 15.94 4.31
C THR A 282 -11.64 16.61 5.48
N HIS A 283 -11.96 17.89 5.72
CA HIS A 283 -11.51 18.60 6.91
C HIS A 283 -11.87 17.87 8.21
N LYS A 284 -13.03 17.19 8.22
CA LYS A 284 -13.49 16.37 9.34
C LYS A 284 -12.55 15.18 9.57
N ASP A 285 -12.18 14.46 8.53
CA ASP A 285 -11.31 13.27 8.63
C ASP A 285 -9.94 13.62 9.21
N ILE A 286 -9.35 14.73 8.73
CA ILE A 286 -8.07 15.26 9.23
C ILE A 286 -8.20 15.67 10.70
N ARG A 287 -9.30 16.35 11.07
CA ARG A 287 -9.55 16.78 12.45
C ARG A 287 -9.67 15.60 13.40
N GLU A 288 -10.53 14.63 13.07
CA GLU A 288 -10.77 13.44 13.88
C GLU A 288 -9.48 12.65 14.07
N TRP A 289 -8.66 12.55 13.02
CA TRP A 289 -7.35 11.93 13.15
C TRP A 289 -6.41 12.65 14.11
N ILE A 290 -6.34 13.99 14.07
CA ILE A 290 -5.51 14.78 14.99
C ILE A 290 -5.98 14.57 16.44
N GLU A 291 -7.29 14.61 16.67
CA GLU A 291 -7.92 14.36 17.97
C GLU A 291 -7.55 12.97 18.49
N ASP A 292 -7.72 11.94 17.68
CA ASP A 292 -7.47 10.56 18.09
C ASP A 292 -5.99 10.24 18.27
N THR A 293 -5.14 10.82 17.41
CA THR A 293 -3.71 10.54 17.36
C THR A 293 -2.96 11.24 18.48
N TYR A 294 -3.24 12.52 18.69
CA TYR A 294 -2.51 13.39 19.63
C TYR A 294 -3.29 13.75 20.89
N LYS A 295 -4.55 13.31 21.00
CA LYS A 295 -5.43 13.64 22.14
C LYS A 295 -5.59 15.15 22.32
N TYR A 296 -5.60 15.89 21.21
CA TYR A 296 -5.83 17.32 21.20
C TYR A 296 -7.30 17.63 21.52
N SER A 297 -7.55 18.79 22.13
CA SER A 297 -8.91 19.30 22.29
C SER A 297 -9.49 19.69 20.93
N ILE A 298 -10.83 19.67 20.83
CA ILE A 298 -11.57 20.01 19.60
C ILE A 298 -11.11 21.37 19.02
N GLN A 299 -10.93 22.38 19.87
CA GLN A 299 -10.50 23.72 19.45
C GLN A 299 -9.10 23.71 18.84
N LYS A 300 -8.15 23.01 19.45
CA LYS A 300 -6.77 22.90 18.94
C LYS A 300 -6.73 22.10 17.64
N SER A 301 -7.49 21.01 17.57
CA SER A 301 -7.61 20.18 16.38
C SER A 301 -8.25 20.93 15.21
N LEU A 302 -9.28 21.77 15.46
CA LEU A 302 -9.91 22.60 14.43
C LEU A 302 -8.93 23.58 13.78
N LEU A 303 -8.08 24.24 14.58
CA LEU A 303 -7.08 25.17 14.07
C LEU A 303 -6.05 24.45 13.19
N GLU A 304 -5.51 23.34 13.68
CA GLU A 304 -4.48 22.57 12.98
C GLU A 304 -5.04 21.89 11.72
N SER A 305 -6.21 21.26 11.80
CA SER A 305 -6.83 20.61 10.66
C SER A 305 -7.26 21.62 9.60
N LYS A 306 -7.70 22.83 10.00
CA LYS A 306 -8.03 23.89 9.05
C LYS A 306 -6.80 24.32 8.26
N TYR A 307 -5.69 24.59 8.96
CA TYR A 307 -4.42 24.90 8.30
C TYR A 307 -4.01 23.79 7.32
N ILE A 308 -3.99 22.53 7.76
CA ILE A 308 -3.59 21.41 6.89
C ILE A 308 -4.53 21.25 5.70
N PHE A 309 -5.85 21.34 5.90
CA PHE A 309 -6.85 21.21 4.84
C PHE A 309 -6.80 22.38 3.85
N ASP A 310 -6.63 23.62 4.32
CA ASP A 310 -6.58 24.80 3.45
C ASP A 310 -5.40 24.75 2.47
N TYR A 311 -4.26 24.16 2.88
CA TYR A 311 -3.06 24.00 2.06
C TYR A 311 -3.10 22.76 1.18
N SER A 312 -3.51 21.61 1.72
CA SER A 312 -3.57 20.35 0.98
C SER A 312 -4.77 20.25 0.05
N LYS A 313 -5.83 21.04 0.32
CA LYS A 313 -7.18 20.87 -0.25
C LYS A 313 -7.74 19.46 -0.07
N GLY A 314 -7.31 18.77 0.99
CA GLY A 314 -7.69 17.40 1.27
C GLY A 314 -7.01 16.34 0.41
N ASN A 315 -6.09 16.70 -0.50
CA ASN A 315 -5.34 15.69 -1.25
C ASN A 315 -4.54 14.79 -0.28
N PRO A 316 -4.69 13.44 -0.32
CA PRO A 316 -4.09 12.53 0.65
C PRO A 316 -2.57 12.66 0.75
N GLU A 317 -1.88 12.81 -0.38
CA GLU A 317 -0.44 12.98 -0.42
C GLU A 317 0.02 14.26 0.28
N LYS A 318 -0.52 15.40 -0.13
CA LYS A 318 -0.20 16.70 0.49
C LYS A 318 -0.58 16.72 1.96
N THR A 319 -1.71 16.11 2.31
CA THR A 319 -2.15 16.03 3.70
C THR A 319 -1.17 15.21 4.54
N CYS A 320 -0.78 14.02 4.07
CA CYS A 320 0.22 13.19 4.73
C CYS A 320 1.54 13.94 4.95
N TYR A 321 2.02 14.67 3.94
CA TYR A 321 3.21 15.49 4.05
C TYR A 321 3.07 16.58 5.14
N MET A 322 1.98 17.34 5.11
CA MET A 322 1.72 18.40 6.09
C MET A 322 1.58 17.85 7.51
N LEU A 323 0.94 16.70 7.68
CA LEU A 323 0.85 16.01 8.97
C LEU A 323 2.23 15.55 9.45
N LYS A 324 3.07 15.01 8.55
CA LYS A 324 4.46 14.64 8.86
C LYS A 324 5.24 15.86 9.34
N GLN A 325 5.24 16.94 8.58
CA GLN A 325 5.93 18.18 8.97
C GLN A 325 5.47 18.71 10.33
N LYS A 326 4.15 18.71 10.55
CA LYS A 326 3.59 19.29 11.78
C LYS A 326 3.86 18.44 13.01
N PHE A 327 3.72 17.13 12.89
CA PHE A 327 3.62 16.24 14.04
C PHE A 327 4.66 15.13 14.10
N ASN A 328 5.39 14.88 13.02
CA ASN A 328 6.55 13.99 13.00
C ASN A 328 7.85 14.79 13.23
N LYS A 329 7.83 15.70 14.22
CA LYS A 329 9.04 16.38 14.68
C LYS A 329 10.03 15.32 15.18
N LEU A 330 11.02 15.02 14.35
CA LEU A 330 12.36 14.65 14.81
C LEU A 330 13.12 15.94 15.10
#